data_AF-A0A9W4I0R8-F1
#
_entry.id   AF-A0A9W4I0R8-F1
#
_cell.length_a   1.000
_cell.length_b   1.000
_cell.length_c   1.000
_cell.angle_alpha   90.00
_cell.angle_beta   90.00
_cell.angle_gamma   90.00
#
_symmetry.space_group_name_H-M   'P 1'
#
loop_
_entity.id
_entity.type
_entity.pdbx_description
1 polymer ?
#
loop_
_entity_poly.entity_id
_entity_poly.type
_entity_poly.pdbx_seq_one_letter_code
_entity_poly.pdbx_strand_id
1 'polypeptide(L)'
;MRSTLRLLANVKPRYLEPFAPTGLTGLFTHPSPRPTLIYLYSTTLQKLQAFPESSAYRQSVEALSRNRLQIVESQKPAGFDAWLERVRKTVGAEPERFAKVSRTEGAFTHAAAQQKDGSDVARGEEWDGEGPPVSSGGPRTPQEQAEWAQIMAEASETTEKAEHDFYHQQMKWESEPALNADQISEIEQKIGAGLIEEVIQVAESELKLVDELAKAKVWEELEEKPQPGQWTYFARGN
;
A
#
# COMPACT_ATOMS: atom_id res chain seq x y z
N MET A 1 -9.07 -11.83 21.61
CA MET A 1 -10.55 -11.81 21.45
C MET A 1 -10.89 -12.60 20.19
N ARG A 2 -11.95 -13.42 20.20
CA ARG A 2 -12.31 -14.21 19.01
C ARG A 2 -13.06 -13.32 18.02
N SER A 3 -12.74 -13.40 16.73
CA SER A 3 -13.46 -12.74 15.63
C SER A 3 -14.86 -13.36 15.50
N THR A 4 -15.90 -12.69 16.01
CA THR A 4 -17.25 -13.28 16.16
C THR A 4 -18.21 -12.95 15.01
N LEU A 5 -17.94 -11.95 14.17
CA LEU A 5 -18.93 -11.50 13.17
C LEU A 5 -18.84 -12.22 11.82
N ARG A 6 -17.67 -12.70 11.39
CA ARG A 6 -17.56 -13.53 10.16
C ARG A 6 -18.26 -14.90 10.28
N LEU A 7 -18.57 -15.32 11.51
CA LEU A 7 -19.22 -16.60 11.82
C LEU A 7 -20.74 -16.61 11.62
N LEU A 8 -21.39 -15.44 11.51
CA LEU A 8 -22.86 -15.36 11.38
C LEU A 8 -23.36 -15.62 9.94
N ALA A 9 -22.45 -15.71 8.96
CA ALA A 9 -22.77 -16.24 7.64
C ALA A 9 -22.68 -17.78 7.69
N ASN A 10 -23.82 -18.47 7.76
CA ASN A 10 -23.93 -19.94 7.87
C ASN A 10 -23.34 -20.75 6.70
N VAL A 11 -22.70 -20.09 5.72
CA VAL A 11 -21.87 -20.71 4.70
C VAL A 11 -20.51 -20.04 4.82
N LYS A 12 -19.51 -20.74 5.39
CA LYS A 12 -18.13 -20.25 5.32
C LYS A 12 -17.72 -20.27 3.85
N PRO A 13 -17.55 -19.12 3.18
CA PRO A 13 -17.06 -19.14 1.81
C PRO A 13 -15.62 -19.64 1.84
N ARG A 14 -15.21 -20.35 0.79
CA ARG A 14 -13.85 -20.88 0.68
C ARG A 14 -12.81 -19.74 0.66
N TYR A 15 -13.18 -18.59 0.09
CA TYR A 15 -12.39 -17.37 -0.01
C TYR A 15 -13.16 -16.19 0.55
N LEU A 16 -12.46 -15.14 1.00
CA LEU A 16 -13.12 -13.88 1.33
C LEU A 16 -13.41 -13.12 0.04
N GLU A 17 -14.65 -12.67 -0.13
CA GLU A 17 -15.03 -11.81 -1.25
C GLU A 17 -14.37 -10.44 -1.07
N PRO A 18 -13.65 -9.91 -2.06
CA PRO A 18 -13.10 -8.55 -2.02
C PRO A 18 -14.18 -7.48 -1.83
N PHE A 19 -13.88 -6.45 -1.05
CA PHE A 19 -14.76 -5.29 -0.81
C PHE A 19 -16.10 -5.60 -0.11
N ALA A 20 -16.27 -6.80 0.41
CA ALA A 20 -17.40 -7.17 1.26
C ALA A 20 -17.30 -6.48 2.64
N PRO A 21 -18.43 -6.19 3.30
CA PRO A 21 -18.42 -5.61 4.63
C PRO A 21 -17.88 -6.60 5.67
N THR A 22 -16.91 -6.17 6.50
CA THR A 22 -16.31 -7.01 7.54
C THR A 22 -17.12 -7.09 8.84
N GLY A 23 -18.14 -6.25 8.97
CA GLY A 23 -18.90 -6.04 10.22
C GLY A 23 -18.40 -4.83 11.04
N LEU A 24 -17.26 -4.24 10.67
CA LEU A 24 -16.78 -2.96 11.19
C LEU A 24 -17.11 -1.84 10.19
N THR A 25 -17.63 -0.71 10.68
CA THR A 25 -18.00 0.43 9.84
C THR A 25 -16.77 1.04 9.18
N GLY A 26 -16.81 1.19 7.85
CA GLY A 26 -15.71 1.77 7.08
C GLY A 26 -14.53 0.82 6.83
N LEU A 27 -14.62 -0.45 7.24
CA LEU A 27 -13.60 -1.47 6.99
C LEU A 27 -14.13 -2.56 6.07
N PHE A 28 -13.67 -2.58 4.83
CA PHE A 28 -14.03 -3.59 3.82
C PHE A 28 -12.96 -4.67 3.72
N THR A 29 -13.35 -5.86 3.26
CA THR A 29 -12.41 -6.98 3.07
C THR A 29 -11.36 -6.63 2.03
N HIS A 30 -10.11 -6.84 2.41
CA HIS A 30 -9.00 -6.55 1.52
C HIS A 30 -8.83 -7.71 0.51
N PRO A 31 -8.64 -7.44 -0.80
CA PRO A 31 -8.55 -8.50 -1.81
C PRO A 31 -7.31 -9.40 -1.67
N SER A 32 -6.16 -8.80 -1.37
CA SER A 32 -4.86 -9.51 -1.28
C SER A 32 -4.11 -9.14 0.01
N PRO A 33 -4.57 -9.57 1.20
CA PRO A 33 -4.04 -9.07 2.47
C PRO A 33 -2.60 -9.53 2.75
N ARG A 34 -2.23 -10.75 2.35
CA ARG A 34 -0.90 -11.33 2.56
C ARG A 34 0.23 -10.53 1.88
N PRO A 35 0.21 -10.27 0.56
CA PRO A 35 1.27 -9.51 -0.08
C PRO A 35 1.34 -8.07 0.43
N THR A 36 0.20 -7.46 0.77
CA THR A 36 0.15 -6.14 1.41
C THR A 36 0.87 -6.12 2.74
N LEU A 37 0.60 -7.08 3.63
CA LEU A 37 1.27 -7.17 4.93
C LEU A 37 2.78 -7.42 4.78
N ILE A 38 3.19 -8.32 3.87
CA ILE A 38 4.61 -8.58 3.64
C ILE A 38 5.31 -7.32 3.14
N TYR A 39 4.70 -6.59 2.20
CA TYR A 39 5.22 -5.32 1.70
C TYR A 39 5.35 -4.27 2.79
N LEU A 40 4.30 -4.09 3.61
CA LEU A 40 4.31 -3.11 4.70
C LEU A 40 5.39 -3.45 5.73
N TYR A 41 5.48 -4.71 6.17
CA TYR A 41 6.48 -5.13 7.15
C TYR A 41 7.91 -5.06 6.59
N SER A 42 8.17 -5.51 5.37
CA SER A 42 9.50 -5.40 4.76
C SER A 42 9.92 -3.94 4.60
N THR A 43 9.01 -3.07 4.16
CA THR A 43 9.26 -1.63 4.05
C THR A 43 9.52 -1.00 5.41
N THR A 44 8.76 -1.37 6.45
CA THR A 44 9.02 -0.87 7.82
C THR A 44 10.40 -1.30 8.30
N LEU A 45 10.78 -2.57 8.12
CA LEU A 45 12.10 -3.08 8.51
C LEU A 45 13.23 -2.37 7.76
N GLN A 46 13.05 -2.07 6.46
CA GLN A 46 14.01 -1.29 5.68
C GLN A 46 14.16 0.13 6.24
N LYS A 47 13.06 0.81 6.56
CA LYS A 47 13.10 2.17 7.12
C LYS A 47 13.72 2.21 8.53
N LEU A 48 13.51 1.18 9.34
CA LEU A 48 14.11 1.06 10.67
C LEU A 48 15.64 0.97 10.64
N GLN A 49 16.26 0.59 9.51
CA GLN A 49 17.72 0.61 9.38
C GLN A 49 18.32 2.01 9.58
N ALA A 50 17.54 3.08 9.39
CA ALA A 50 17.97 4.46 9.64
C ALA A 50 18.10 4.81 11.14
N PHE A 51 17.49 4.00 12.03
CA PHE A 51 17.52 4.22 13.47
C PHE A 51 18.75 3.53 14.09
N PRO A 52 19.34 4.03 15.19
CA PRO A 52 20.43 3.33 15.86
C PRO A 52 19.95 2.01 16.50
N GLU A 53 20.81 0.98 16.53
CA GLU A 53 20.50 -0.35 17.09
C GLU A 53 20.18 -0.31 18.61
N SER A 54 20.69 0.69 19.32
CA SER A 54 20.41 0.92 20.74
C SER A 54 19.02 1.51 21.00
N SER A 55 18.31 2.00 19.98
CA SER A 55 16.98 2.59 20.15
C SER A 55 15.98 1.53 20.61
N ALA A 56 15.35 1.77 21.76
CA ALA A 56 14.30 0.90 22.29
C ALA A 56 13.12 0.75 21.31
N TYR A 57 12.78 1.83 20.59
CA TYR A 57 11.75 1.80 19.56
C TYR A 57 12.13 0.82 18.44
N ARG A 58 13.34 0.96 17.87
CA ARG A 58 13.84 0.07 16.80
C ARG A 58 13.78 -1.40 17.22
N GLN A 59 14.28 -1.74 18.41
CA GLN A 59 14.30 -3.11 18.91
C GLN A 59 12.89 -3.71 19.05
N SER A 60 11.95 -2.92 19.59
CA SER A 60 10.56 -3.37 19.78
C SER A 60 9.83 -3.61 18.46
N VAL A 61 9.97 -2.69 17.50
CA VAL A 61 9.29 -2.76 16.21
C VAL A 61 9.93 -3.83 15.33
N GLU A 62 11.26 -3.97 15.32
CA GLU A 62 11.92 -5.06 14.60
C GLU A 62 11.45 -6.44 15.10
N ALA A 63 11.39 -6.63 16.42
CA ALA A 63 10.94 -7.89 17.00
C ALA A 63 9.48 -8.20 16.63
N LEU A 64 8.60 -7.20 16.72
CA LEU A 64 7.18 -7.33 16.38
C LEU A 64 6.98 -7.59 14.89
N SER A 65 7.58 -6.77 14.02
CA SER A 65 7.44 -6.88 12.56
C SER A 65 8.03 -8.20 12.03
N ARG A 66 9.18 -8.66 12.54
CA ARG A 66 9.75 -9.97 12.15
C ARG A 66 8.85 -11.13 12.57
N ASN A 67 8.30 -11.09 13.79
CA ASN A 67 7.38 -12.13 14.25
C ASN A 67 6.11 -12.20 13.39
N ARG A 68 5.49 -11.05 13.10
CA ARG A 68 4.28 -10.99 12.25
C ARG A 68 4.57 -11.40 10.81
N LEU A 69 5.70 -10.97 10.26
CA LEU A 69 6.15 -11.37 8.92
C LEU A 69 6.32 -12.89 8.83
N GLN A 70 6.97 -13.52 9.82
CA GLN A 70 7.10 -14.98 9.88
C GLN A 70 5.73 -15.69 9.89
N ILE A 71 4.76 -15.18 10.65
CA ILE A 71 3.40 -15.75 10.71
C ILE A 71 2.74 -15.66 9.33
N VAL A 72 2.81 -14.51 8.66
CA VAL A 72 2.20 -14.27 7.35
C VAL A 72 2.87 -15.09 6.24
N GLU A 73 4.19 -15.23 6.28
CA GLU A 73 4.95 -16.04 5.30
C GLU A 73 4.67 -17.54 5.43
N SER A 74 4.40 -18.01 6.65
CA SER A 74 4.10 -19.43 6.91
C SER A 74 2.85 -19.94 6.18
N GLN A 75 1.91 -19.05 5.85
CA GLN A 75 0.63 -19.37 5.23
C GLN A 75 0.69 -19.09 3.73
N LYS A 76 0.98 -20.11 2.92
CA LYS A 76 1.03 -20.00 1.46
C LYS A 76 -0.31 -20.41 0.82
N PRO A 77 -0.84 -19.66 -0.17
CA PRO A 77 -2.03 -20.09 -0.89
C PRO A 77 -1.71 -21.25 -1.84
N ALA A 78 -2.74 -22.00 -2.22
CA ALA A 78 -2.61 -23.06 -3.22
C ALA A 78 -2.21 -22.47 -4.59
N GLY A 79 -1.22 -23.06 -5.24
CA GLY A 79 -0.72 -22.58 -6.54
C GLY A 79 0.24 -21.38 -6.47
N PHE A 80 0.67 -20.99 -5.26
CA PHE A 80 1.63 -19.90 -5.06
C PHE A 80 2.94 -20.11 -5.82
N ASP A 81 3.52 -21.31 -5.77
CA ASP A 81 4.83 -21.57 -6.39
C ASP A 81 4.76 -21.48 -7.92
N ALA A 82 3.70 -22.02 -8.53
CA ALA A 82 3.46 -21.91 -9.98
C ALA A 82 3.22 -20.45 -10.42
N TRP A 83 2.52 -19.67 -9.60
CA TRP A 83 2.36 -18.24 -9.82
C TRP A 83 3.70 -17.51 -9.70
N LEU A 84 4.52 -17.83 -8.70
CA LEU A 84 5.84 -17.24 -8.48
C LEU A 84 6.80 -17.52 -9.65
N GLU A 85 6.79 -18.73 -10.20
CA GLU A 85 7.57 -19.06 -11.39
C GLU A 85 7.14 -18.25 -12.61
N ARG A 86 5.82 -18.07 -12.80
CA ARG A 86 5.28 -17.23 -13.88
C ARG A 86 5.70 -15.77 -13.71
N VAL A 87 5.57 -15.26 -12.49
CA VAL A 87 6.00 -13.90 -12.11
C VAL A 87 7.50 -13.71 -12.36
N ARG A 88 8.34 -14.65 -11.96
CA ARG A 88 9.79 -14.57 -12.22
C ARG A 88 10.10 -14.57 -13.71
N LYS A 89 9.38 -15.37 -14.50
CA LYS A 89 9.54 -15.43 -15.95
C LYS A 89 9.11 -14.12 -16.61
N THR A 90 7.97 -13.54 -16.22
CA THR A 90 7.49 -12.27 -16.77
C THR A 90 8.40 -11.12 -16.37
N VAL A 91 8.86 -11.08 -15.11
CA VAL A 91 9.80 -10.06 -14.63
C VAL A 91 11.15 -10.16 -15.33
N GLY A 92 11.67 -11.38 -15.50
CA GLY A 92 12.93 -11.61 -16.24
C GLY A 92 12.82 -11.30 -17.74
N ALA A 93 11.65 -11.43 -18.34
CA ALA A 93 11.43 -11.10 -19.75
C ALA A 93 11.38 -9.58 -20.00
N GLU A 94 10.93 -8.79 -19.02
CA GLU A 94 10.71 -7.34 -19.18
C GLU A 94 11.30 -6.52 -18.02
N PRO A 95 12.64 -6.53 -17.81
CA PRO A 95 13.26 -5.90 -16.65
C PRO A 95 13.02 -4.39 -16.57
N GLU A 96 12.99 -3.67 -17.70
CA GLU A 96 12.76 -2.23 -17.73
C GLU A 96 11.35 -1.85 -17.29
N ARG A 97 10.34 -2.67 -17.63
CA ARG A 97 8.95 -2.47 -17.21
C ARG A 97 8.83 -2.56 -15.68
N PHE A 98 9.60 -3.46 -15.06
CA PHE A 98 9.54 -3.74 -13.62
C PHE A 98 10.58 -3.01 -12.79
N ALA A 99 11.55 -2.34 -13.41
CA ALA A 99 12.59 -1.58 -12.70
C ALA A 99 12.01 -0.51 -11.77
N LYS A 100 10.91 0.15 -12.17
CA LYS A 100 10.21 1.16 -11.36
C LYS A 100 9.53 0.57 -10.11
N VAL A 101 9.18 -0.71 -10.15
CA VAL A 101 8.42 -1.40 -9.08
C VAL A 101 9.34 -2.27 -8.21
N SER A 102 10.46 -2.74 -8.76
CA SER A 102 11.48 -3.51 -8.05
C SER A 102 12.23 -2.64 -7.04
N ARG A 103 11.92 -2.78 -5.75
CA ARG A 103 12.70 -2.16 -4.66
C ARG A 103 13.87 -3.04 -4.22
N THR A 104 14.82 -2.43 -3.52
CA THR A 104 16.21 -2.86 -3.30
C THR A 104 16.47 -4.17 -2.57
N GLU A 105 15.46 -4.93 -2.15
CA GLU A 105 15.67 -6.28 -1.64
C GLU A 105 14.57 -7.20 -2.17
N GLY A 106 14.88 -7.96 -3.25
CA GLY A 106 14.42 -9.30 -3.67
C GLY A 106 13.02 -9.87 -3.33
N ALA A 107 12.17 -9.13 -2.66
CA ALA A 107 10.85 -9.51 -2.22
C ALA A 107 9.88 -9.04 -3.31
N PHE A 108 9.44 -10.00 -4.12
CA PHE A 108 8.39 -9.88 -5.12
C PHE A 108 7.01 -9.62 -4.49
N THR A 109 6.91 -8.72 -3.51
CA THR A 109 5.65 -8.36 -2.86
C THR A 109 5.19 -7.02 -3.43
N HIS A 110 4.67 -7.09 -4.64
CA HIS A 110 3.97 -5.98 -5.27
C HIS A 110 2.58 -5.88 -4.63
N ALA A 111 2.47 -5.15 -3.53
CA ALA A 111 1.19 -4.72 -3.00
C ALA A 111 0.65 -3.60 -3.90
N ALA A 112 0.11 -3.96 -5.06
CA ALA A 112 -0.66 -3.03 -5.86
C ALA A 112 -1.96 -2.73 -5.09
N ALA A 113 -2.25 -1.45 -4.88
CA ALA A 113 -3.56 -1.04 -4.39
C ALA A 113 -4.59 -1.50 -5.43
N GLN A 114 -5.32 -2.57 -5.12
CA GLN A 114 -6.43 -3.02 -5.96
C GLN A 114 -7.58 -2.05 -5.73
N GLN A 115 -7.81 -1.18 -6.70
CA GLN A 115 -9.02 -0.39 -6.75
C GLN A 115 -10.12 -1.23 -7.38
N LYS A 116 -11.39 -0.94 -7.03
CA LYS A 116 -12.53 -1.47 -7.76
C LYS A 116 -12.52 -0.80 -9.13
N ASP A 117 -11.80 -1.40 -10.06
CA ASP A 117 -11.64 -0.84 -11.39
C ASP A 117 -13.03 -0.85 -12.04
N GLY A 118 -13.59 0.34 -12.29
CA GLY A 118 -14.88 0.51 -12.95
C GLY A 118 -14.89 0.03 -14.40
N SER A 119 -13.80 -0.59 -14.86
CA SER A 119 -13.65 -1.22 -16.17
C SER A 119 -14.38 -2.56 -16.29
N ASP A 120 -14.72 -3.23 -15.18
CA ASP A 120 -15.43 -4.51 -15.16
C ASP A 120 -16.97 -4.37 -15.26
N VAL A 121 -17.52 -3.16 -15.07
CA VAL A 121 -18.89 -2.89 -15.54
C VAL A 121 -18.82 -2.73 -17.05
N ALA A 122 -19.67 -3.45 -17.80
CA ALA A 122 -19.78 -3.37 -19.28
C ALA A 122 -20.06 -1.94 -19.82
N ARG A 123 -20.19 -0.98 -18.92
CA ARG A 123 -20.44 0.44 -19.07
C ARG A 123 -19.30 1.18 -18.33
N GLY A 124 -18.05 0.94 -18.73
CA GLY A 124 -16.88 1.66 -18.21
C GLY A 124 -17.01 3.16 -18.48
N GLU A 125 -16.46 3.98 -17.57
CA GLU A 125 -16.46 5.46 -17.54
C GLU A 125 -17.23 6.10 -18.69
N GLU A 126 -18.55 6.23 -18.52
CA GLU A 126 -19.39 6.94 -19.49
C GLU A 126 -18.86 8.36 -19.56
N TRP A 127 -18.21 8.69 -20.68
CA TRP A 127 -17.90 10.05 -21.06
C TRP A 127 -19.14 10.91 -20.84
N ASP A 128 -19.02 11.95 -20.03
CA ASP A 128 -20.12 12.81 -19.57
C ASP A 128 -20.68 13.71 -20.68
N GLY A 129 -20.11 13.64 -21.89
CA GLY A 129 -20.60 14.37 -23.07
C GLY A 129 -20.18 15.84 -23.09
N GLU A 130 -19.60 16.35 -22.01
CA GLU A 130 -19.23 17.75 -21.88
C GLU A 130 -17.73 17.92 -22.10
N GLY A 131 -17.37 18.27 -23.34
CA GLY A 131 -16.06 18.85 -23.59
C GLY A 131 -15.91 20.13 -22.76
N PRO A 132 -14.70 20.47 -22.26
CA PRO A 132 -14.49 21.74 -21.59
C PRO A 132 -15.03 22.88 -22.47
N PRO A 133 -15.68 23.91 -21.89
CA PRO A 133 -16.22 25.01 -22.68
C PRO A 133 -15.10 25.55 -23.55
N VAL A 134 -15.27 25.43 -24.87
CA VAL A 134 -14.28 25.92 -25.83
C VAL A 134 -14.28 27.43 -25.66
N SER A 135 -13.34 27.93 -24.88
CA SER A 135 -13.09 29.36 -24.77
C SER A 135 -12.59 29.80 -26.13
N SER A 136 -13.49 30.36 -26.94
CA SER A 136 -13.11 31.11 -28.12
C SER A 136 -12.39 32.36 -27.64
N GLY A 137 -11.08 32.24 -27.42
CA GLY A 137 -10.23 33.39 -27.11
C GLY A 137 -10.37 34.46 -28.19
N GLY A 138 -10.06 35.71 -27.83
CA GLY A 138 -10.07 36.84 -28.77
C GLY A 138 -9.11 36.64 -29.96
N PRO A 139 -9.22 37.50 -31.00
CA PRO A 139 -8.37 37.38 -32.19
C PRO A 139 -6.88 37.48 -31.81
N ARG A 140 -6.15 36.37 -31.99
CA ARG A 140 -4.71 36.30 -31.75
C ARG A 140 -3.96 37.21 -32.72
N THR A 141 -2.97 37.95 -32.21
CA THR A 141 -2.06 38.74 -33.03
C THR A 141 -1.21 37.83 -33.95
N PRO A 142 -0.61 38.35 -35.05
CA PRO A 142 0.18 37.52 -35.97
C PRO A 142 1.38 36.80 -35.31
N GLN A 143 1.95 37.39 -34.26
CA GLN A 143 3.06 36.79 -33.51
C GLN A 143 2.58 35.63 -32.64
N GLU A 144 1.48 35.81 -31.89
CA GLU A 144 0.87 34.75 -31.09
C GLU A 144 0.36 33.59 -31.96
N GLN A 145 -0.06 33.86 -33.20
CA GLN A 145 -0.44 32.80 -34.16
C GLN A 145 0.77 31.96 -34.58
N ALA A 146 1.93 32.58 -34.79
CA ALA A 146 3.15 31.87 -35.14
C ALA A 146 3.68 31.04 -33.96
N GLU A 147 3.64 31.59 -32.75
CA GLU A 147 4.00 30.87 -31.51
C GLU A 147 3.04 29.69 -31.27
N TRP A 148 1.73 29.91 -31.44
CA TRP A 148 0.75 28.85 -31.33
C TRP A 148 0.94 27.77 -32.41
N ALA A 149 1.27 28.15 -33.64
CA ALA A 149 1.57 27.20 -34.71
C ALA A 149 2.83 26.38 -34.42
N GLN A 150 3.86 26.97 -33.80
CA GLN A 150 5.06 26.26 -33.35
C GLN A 150 4.75 25.28 -32.21
N ILE A 151 4.00 25.72 -31.19
CA ILE A 151 3.57 24.86 -30.07
C ILE A 151 2.73 23.68 -30.58
N MET A 152 1.83 23.93 -31.53
CA MET A 152 1.01 22.88 -32.14
C MET A 152 1.83 21.96 -33.04
N ALA A 153 2.80 22.48 -33.79
CA ALA A 153 3.71 21.65 -34.58
C ALA A 153 4.53 20.73 -33.67
N GLU A 154 5.11 21.26 -32.59
CA GLU A 154 5.86 20.52 -31.57
C GLU A 154 4.98 19.49 -30.83
N ALA A 155 3.74 19.83 -30.50
CA ALA A 155 2.78 18.90 -29.90
C ALA A 155 2.27 17.82 -30.89
N SER A 156 2.22 18.14 -32.18
CA SER A 156 1.84 17.20 -33.25
C SER A 156 3.00 16.37 -33.78
N GLU A 157 4.24 16.73 -33.46
CA GLU A 157 5.40 15.91 -33.77
C GLU A 157 5.32 14.62 -32.96
N THR A 158 4.92 13.55 -33.66
CA THR A 158 4.89 12.17 -33.18
C THR A 158 6.31 11.68 -32.94
N THR A 159 6.98 12.20 -31.92
CA THR A 159 8.08 11.48 -31.28
C THR A 159 7.50 10.26 -30.58
N GLU A 160 8.24 9.17 -30.48
CA GLU A 160 7.83 7.94 -29.76
C GLU A 160 7.41 8.22 -28.29
N LYS A 161 7.76 9.39 -27.75
CA LYS A 161 7.32 9.90 -26.45
C LYS A 161 5.85 10.35 -26.44
N ALA A 162 5.34 10.92 -27.54
CA ALA A 162 3.97 11.42 -27.64
C ALA A 162 2.95 10.29 -27.54
N GLU A 163 3.22 9.12 -28.13
CA GLU A 163 2.32 7.96 -28.00
C GLU A 163 2.22 7.49 -26.54
N HIS A 164 3.32 7.54 -25.78
CA HIS A 164 3.34 7.18 -24.36
C HIS A 164 2.60 8.18 -23.46
N ASP A 165 2.45 9.44 -23.86
CA ASP A 165 1.77 10.47 -23.08
C ASP A 165 0.23 10.36 -23.15
N PHE A 166 -0.32 9.78 -24.23
CA PHE A 166 -1.76 9.59 -24.40
C PHE A 166 -2.30 8.32 -23.75
N TYR A 167 -1.46 7.31 -23.54
CA TYR A 167 -1.85 6.09 -22.85
C TYR A 167 -1.31 6.14 -21.43
N HIS A 168 -2.20 6.36 -20.46
CA HIS A 168 -1.94 5.82 -19.12
C HIS A 168 -1.77 4.31 -19.29
N GLN A 169 -0.52 3.83 -19.36
CA GLN A 169 -0.21 2.42 -19.28
C GLN A 169 -0.68 1.95 -17.90
N GLN A 170 -1.94 1.54 -17.81
CA GLN A 170 -2.46 0.85 -16.65
C GLN A 170 -1.62 -0.42 -16.52
N MET A 171 -0.68 -0.42 -15.58
CA MET A 171 0.12 -1.59 -15.25
C MET A 171 -0.80 -2.64 -14.61
N LYS A 172 -1.51 -3.39 -15.45
CA LYS A 172 -2.36 -4.49 -15.01
C LYS A 172 -1.46 -5.67 -14.65
N TRP A 173 -1.38 -5.94 -13.36
CA TRP A 173 -0.53 -6.97 -12.78
C TRP A 173 -1.36 -8.19 -12.34
N GLU A 174 -0.85 -9.41 -12.55
CA GLU A 174 -1.47 -10.64 -12.04
C GLU A 174 -1.38 -10.66 -10.50
N SER A 175 -2.52 -10.58 -9.82
CA SER A 175 -2.57 -10.69 -8.36
C SER A 175 -2.17 -12.09 -7.87
N GLU A 176 -1.63 -12.15 -6.66
CA GLU A 176 -1.37 -13.41 -5.98
C GLU A 176 -2.69 -14.20 -5.79
N PRO A 177 -2.67 -15.54 -5.94
CA PRO A 177 -3.81 -16.37 -5.57
C PRO A 177 -4.33 -16.07 -4.15
N ALA A 178 -5.65 -15.95 -4.01
CA ALA A 178 -6.26 -15.62 -2.73
C ALA A 178 -6.04 -16.73 -1.67
N LEU A 179 -5.86 -16.31 -0.42
CA LEU A 179 -5.83 -17.23 0.72
C LEU A 179 -7.23 -17.79 1.01
N ASN A 180 -7.27 -19.04 1.47
CA ASN A 180 -8.51 -19.61 1.98
C ASN A 180 -8.94 -18.91 3.28
N ALA A 181 -10.24 -18.85 3.56
CA ALA A 181 -10.77 -18.22 4.76
C ALA A 181 -10.21 -18.83 6.07
N ASP A 182 -9.96 -20.14 6.09
CA ASP A 182 -9.37 -20.82 7.26
C ASP A 182 -7.91 -20.39 7.48
N GLN A 183 -7.12 -20.24 6.42
CA GLN A 183 -5.74 -19.75 6.52
C GLN A 183 -5.69 -18.32 7.06
N ILE A 184 -6.62 -17.46 6.63
CA ILE A 184 -6.75 -16.09 7.15
C ILE A 184 -7.10 -16.13 8.64
N SER A 185 -8.02 -17.01 9.05
CA SER A 185 -8.36 -17.17 10.46
C SER A 185 -7.17 -17.66 11.30
N GLU A 186 -6.33 -18.55 10.76
CA GLU A 186 -5.09 -18.97 11.43
C GLU A 186 -4.11 -17.81 11.63
N ILE A 187 -3.96 -16.93 10.62
CA ILE A 187 -3.13 -15.73 10.73
C ILE A 187 -3.69 -14.81 11.83
N GLU A 188 -4.98 -14.51 11.79
CA GLU A 188 -5.65 -13.65 12.77
C GLU A 188 -5.49 -14.19 14.21
N GLN A 189 -5.61 -15.51 14.39
CA GLN A 189 -5.44 -16.15 15.70
C GLN A 189 -3.98 -16.09 16.20
N LYS A 190 -3.01 -16.33 15.31
CA LYS A 190 -1.58 -16.30 15.68
C LYS A 190 -1.10 -14.88 15.99
N ILE A 191 -1.57 -13.87 15.26
CA ILE A 191 -1.24 -12.47 15.52
C ILE A 191 -1.99 -11.94 16.76
N GLY A 192 -3.25 -12.35 16.95
CA GLY A 192 -4.04 -12.02 18.13
C GLY A 192 -4.47 -10.54 18.22
N ALA A 193 -4.47 -9.80 17.12
CA ALA A 193 -4.69 -8.36 17.06
C ALA A 193 -5.93 -7.93 16.26
N GLY A 194 -6.97 -8.76 16.21
CA GLY A 194 -8.22 -8.46 15.48
C GLY A 194 -8.27 -9.09 14.09
N LEU A 195 -9.05 -8.49 13.20
CA LEU A 195 -9.16 -8.91 11.80
C LEU A 195 -7.90 -8.56 11.02
N ILE A 196 -7.63 -9.31 9.94
CA ILE A 196 -6.45 -9.07 9.10
C ILE A 196 -6.43 -7.66 8.49
N GLU A 197 -7.61 -7.07 8.22
CA GLU A 197 -7.75 -5.70 7.73
C GLU A 197 -7.35 -4.65 8.77
N GLU A 198 -7.66 -4.87 10.06
CA GLU A 198 -7.20 -4.00 11.15
C GLU A 198 -5.68 -4.09 11.29
N VAL A 199 -5.12 -5.29 11.14
CA VAL A 199 -3.66 -5.51 11.16
C VAL A 199 -2.97 -4.75 10.02
N ILE A 200 -3.59 -4.66 8.84
CA ILE A 200 -3.10 -3.84 7.73
C ILE A 200 -3.11 -2.36 8.11
N GLN A 201 -4.22 -1.84 8.64
CA GLN A 201 -4.29 -0.42 9.08
C GLN A 201 -3.25 -0.08 10.15
N VAL A 202 -2.99 -1.00 11.08
CA VAL A 202 -1.92 -0.85 12.08
C VAL A 202 -0.56 -0.81 11.39
N ALA A 203 -0.30 -1.70 10.43
CA ALA A 203 0.97 -1.73 9.70
C ALA A 203 1.20 -0.47 8.85
N GLU A 204 0.15 0.07 8.22
CA GLU A 204 0.21 1.35 7.50
C GLU A 204 0.47 2.53 8.44
N SER A 205 -0.19 2.55 9.59
CA SER A 205 0.01 3.59 10.62
C SER A 205 1.42 3.52 11.20
N GLU A 206 1.94 2.30 11.43
CA GLU A 206 3.31 2.08 11.89
C GLU A 206 4.32 2.59 10.85
N LEU A 207 4.11 2.33 9.56
CA LEU A 207 4.99 2.83 8.51
C LEU A 207 5.04 4.36 8.47
N LYS A 208 3.90 5.04 8.66
CA LYS A 208 3.83 6.50 8.79
C LYS A 208 4.51 6.98 10.07
N LEU A 209 4.30 6.27 11.18
CA LEU A 209 4.90 6.59 12.47
C LEU A 209 6.43 6.52 12.41
N VAL A 210 6.99 5.50 11.75
CA VAL A 210 8.44 5.37 11.54
C VAL A 210 8.99 6.60 10.81
N ASP A 211 8.30 7.13 9.80
CA ASP A 211 8.73 8.34 9.09
C ASP A 211 8.74 9.57 10.00
N GLU A 212 7.71 9.75 10.82
CA GLU A 212 7.62 10.89 11.75
C GLU A 212 8.63 10.77 12.89
N LEU A 213 8.83 9.58 13.46
CA LEU A 213 9.82 9.36 14.53
C LEU A 213 11.25 9.48 14.02
N ALA A 214 11.50 9.15 12.75
CA ALA A 214 12.80 9.38 12.12
C ALA A 214 13.11 10.88 12.02
N LYS A 215 12.12 11.71 11.68
CA LYS A 215 12.27 13.19 11.68
C LYS A 215 12.47 13.74 13.08
N ALA A 216 11.72 13.23 14.06
CA ALA A 216 11.75 13.68 15.44
C ALA A 216 12.96 13.18 16.25
N LYS A 217 13.73 12.20 15.72
CA LYS A 217 14.91 11.60 16.37
C LYS A 217 14.70 11.23 17.84
N VAL A 218 13.61 10.52 18.11
CA VAL A 218 13.15 10.16 19.47
C VAL A 218 14.10 9.31 20.31
N TRP A 219 15.21 8.86 19.72
CA TRP A 219 16.28 8.11 20.40
C TRP A 219 17.35 9.01 21.02
N GLU A 220 17.29 10.32 20.81
CA GLU A 220 18.18 11.29 21.44
C GLU A 220 17.80 11.53 22.92
N GLU A 221 18.71 12.14 23.68
CA GLU A 221 18.41 12.52 25.07
C GLU A 221 17.29 13.57 25.10
N LEU A 222 16.54 13.60 26.21
CA LEU A 222 15.47 14.55 26.44
C LEU A 222 15.93 16.00 26.18
N GLU A 223 15.28 16.68 25.23
CA GLU A 223 15.59 18.05 24.83
C GLU A 223 15.44 19.05 25.99
N GLU A 224 14.34 18.92 26.76
CA GLU A 224 14.07 19.76 27.92
C GLU A 224 13.92 18.93 29.19
N LYS A 225 14.88 19.06 30.12
CA LYS A 225 14.78 18.43 31.44
C LYS A 225 13.71 19.14 32.27
N PRO A 226 12.84 18.38 32.98
CA PRO A 226 11.78 18.99 33.76
C PRO A 226 12.35 19.83 34.90
N GLN A 227 11.67 20.93 35.21
CA GLN A 227 12.00 21.76 36.38
C GLN A 227 11.85 20.96 37.69
N PRO A 228 12.68 21.21 38.69
CA PRO A 228 12.57 20.54 39.98
C PRO A 228 11.20 20.82 40.61
N GLY A 229 10.46 19.76 40.95
CA GLY A 229 9.10 19.85 41.50
C GLY A 229 7.96 19.80 40.48
N GLN A 230 8.23 19.80 39.16
CA GLN A 230 7.20 19.75 38.10
C GLN A 230 6.30 18.50 38.21
N TRP A 231 6.89 17.36 38.55
CA TRP A 231 6.21 16.06 38.61
C TRP A 231 5.97 15.56 40.05
N THR A 232 6.14 16.42 41.06
CA THR A 232 5.80 16.08 42.45
C THR A 232 4.35 16.45 42.73
N TYR A 233 3.47 15.46 42.67
CA TYR A 233 2.05 15.63 42.99
C TYR A 233 1.72 15.06 44.36
N PHE A 234 1.04 15.84 45.20
CA PHE A 234 0.40 15.41 46.45
C PHE A 234 1.20 14.37 47.26
N ALA A 235 2.49 14.62 47.51
CA ALA A 235 3.25 13.79 48.43
C ALA A 235 2.54 13.82 49.78
N ARG A 236 2.04 12.66 50.25
CA ARG A 236 1.52 12.54 51.62
C ARG A 236 2.68 12.90 52.53
N GLY A 237 2.52 13.98 53.31
CA GLY A 237 3.54 14.40 54.26
C GLY A 237 3.95 13.21 55.12
N ASN A 238 5.25 12.94 55.19
CA ASN A 238 5.84 12.13 56.25
C ASN A 238 5.82 12.93 57.55
#